data_AF-A0A7X1LCM3-F1
#
_entry.id   AF-A0A7X1LCM3-F1
#
_cell.length_a   1.000
_cell.length_b   1.000
_cell.length_c   1.000
_cell.angle_alpha   90.00
_cell.angle_beta   90.00
_cell.angle_gamma   90.00
#
_symmetry.space_group_name_H-M   'P 1'
#
loop_
_entity.id
_entity.type
_entity.pdbx_description
1 polymer ?
#
loop_
_entity_poly.entity_id
_entity_poly.type
_entity_poly.pdbx_seq_one_letter_code
_entity_poly.pdbx_strand_id
1 'polypeptide(L)'
;MKYCSNYDKPVELLIPKDDDRPRYACHACGIVHYQNPKQVVGCIPKWENKILLCRRDIEPRKGKWTLPAGYLENGETVKDSAMRETFEETGR
;
A
#
# COMPACT_ATOMS: atom_id res chain seq x y z
N MET A 1 -8.89 -12.19 2.74
CA MET A 1 -8.46 -12.56 4.11
C MET A 1 -8.99 -13.97 4.39
N LYS A 2 -8.22 -14.88 4.99
CA LYS A 2 -8.70 -16.26 5.25
C LYS A 2 -9.05 -16.50 6.72
N TYR A 3 -8.35 -15.84 7.64
CA TYR A 3 -8.50 -16.02 9.08
C TYR A 3 -8.55 -14.66 9.79
N CYS A 4 -9.19 -14.62 10.95
CA CYS A 4 -9.32 -13.47 11.84
C CYS A 4 -7.98 -13.17 12.51
N SER A 5 -7.52 -11.93 12.39
CA SER A 5 -6.27 -11.46 13.04
C SER A 5 -6.32 -11.46 14.58
N ASN A 6 -7.51 -11.57 15.18
CA ASN A 6 -7.72 -11.44 16.62
C ASN A 6 -8.04 -12.77 17.31
N TYR A 7 -8.57 -13.76 16.57
CA TYR A 7 -9.14 -14.97 17.16
C TYR A 7 -8.77 -16.26 16.42
N ASP A 8 -7.94 -16.18 15.37
CA ASP A 8 -7.44 -17.31 14.58
C ASP A 8 -8.53 -18.28 14.07
N LYS A 9 -9.73 -17.74 13.82
CA LYS A 9 -10.84 -18.48 13.21
C LYS A 9 -11.06 -18.02 11.78
N PRO A 10 -11.60 -18.88 10.90
CA PRO A 10 -11.99 -18.48 9.55
C PRO A 10 -12.91 -17.25 9.60
N VAL A 11 -12.73 -16.36 8.63
CA VAL A 11 -13.64 -15.23 8.39
C VAL A 11 -14.56 -15.55 7.22
N GLU A 12 -15.77 -15.02 7.25
CA GLU A 12 -16.74 -15.13 6.17
C GLU A 12 -16.95 -13.76 5.51
N LEU A 13 -17.19 -13.75 4.20
CA LEU A 13 -17.54 -12.53 3.48
C LEU A 13 -19.07 -12.37 3.50
N LEU A 14 -19.59 -11.42 4.27
CA LEU A 14 -21.03 -11.15 4.44
C LEU A 14 -21.33 -9.66 4.47
N ILE A 15 -22.58 -9.25 4.31
CA ILE A 15 -23.01 -7.85 4.49
C ILE A 15 -23.52 -7.69 5.93
N PRO A 16 -22.83 -6.93 6.81
CA PRO A 16 -23.33 -6.64 8.15
C PRO A 16 -24.68 -5.91 8.14
N LYS A 17 -25.46 -6.03 9.23
CA LYS A 17 -26.84 -5.52 9.34
C LYS A 17 -27.00 -4.02 8.97
N ASP A 18 -25.99 -3.21 9.22
CA ASP A 18 -26.01 -1.76 9.02
C ASP A 18 -24.99 -1.29 7.94
N ASP A 19 -24.58 -2.17 7.04
CA ASP A 19 -23.60 -1.90 5.97
C ASP A 19 -24.22 -2.18 4.59
N ASP A 20 -23.66 -1.60 3.53
CA ASP A 20 -24.10 -1.77 2.14
C ASP A 20 -23.15 -2.67 1.33
N ARG A 21 -22.05 -3.14 1.95
CA ARG A 21 -20.97 -3.86 1.26
C ARG A 21 -20.57 -5.14 1.98
N PRO A 22 -20.12 -6.16 1.24
CA PRO A 22 -19.53 -7.35 1.84
C PRO A 22 -18.23 -7.03 2.60
N ARG A 23 -18.13 -7.52 3.83
CA ARG A 23 -16.98 -7.41 4.72
C ARG A 23 -16.56 -8.78 5.21
N TYR A 24 -15.26 -8.95 5.49
CA TYR A 24 -14.79 -10.14 6.19
C TYR A 24 -15.19 -10.03 7.66
N ALA A 25 -16.09 -10.87 8.13
CA ALA A 25 -16.54 -10.90 9.52
C ALA A 25 -16.14 -12.21 10.20
N CYS A 26 -15.79 -12.14 11.48
CA CYS A 26 -15.48 -13.31 12.31
C CYS A 26 -16.65 -13.63 13.24
N HIS A 27 -17.31 -14.77 13.04
CA HIS A 27 -18.41 -15.22 13.92
C HIS A 27 -17.97 -15.54 15.35
N ALA A 28 -16.70 -15.90 15.55
CA ALA A 28 -16.20 -16.32 16.84
C ALA A 28 -15.97 -15.15 17.82
N CYS A 29 -15.66 -13.96 17.31
CA CYS A 29 -15.42 -12.76 18.14
C CYS A 29 -16.30 -11.56 17.76
N GLY A 30 -17.12 -11.67 16.72
CA GLY A 30 -18.01 -10.61 16.24
C GLY A 30 -17.32 -9.47 15.48
N ILE A 31 -16.00 -9.52 15.29
CA ILE A 31 -15.23 -8.43 14.64
C ILE A 31 -15.48 -8.42 13.13
N VAL A 32 -15.72 -7.23 12.60
CA VAL A 32 -15.71 -6.93 11.16
C VAL A 32 -14.35 -6.38 10.77
N HIS A 33 -13.65 -7.06 9.85
CA HIS A 33 -12.34 -6.68 9.35
C HIS A 33 -12.47 -5.79 8.12
N TYR A 34 -12.44 -4.48 8.33
CA TYR A 34 -12.40 -3.50 7.26
C TYR A 34 -11.07 -3.58 6.49
N GLN A 35 -11.15 -3.45 5.16
CA GLN A 35 -9.97 -3.35 4.31
C GLN A 35 -9.84 -1.90 3.82
N ASN A 36 -8.77 -1.24 4.21
CA ASN A 36 -8.48 0.13 3.81
C ASN A 36 -7.58 0.14 2.56
N PRO A 37 -7.76 1.12 1.66
CA PRO A 37 -6.81 1.34 0.56
C PRO A 37 -5.40 1.61 1.10
N LYS A 38 -4.39 1.16 0.34
CA LYS A 38 -2.99 1.52 0.60
C LYS A 38 -2.60 2.69 -0.30
N GLN A 39 -1.99 3.72 0.28
CA GLN A 39 -1.48 4.86 -0.47
C GLN A 39 -0.08 4.53 -1.01
N VAL A 40 0.14 4.81 -2.29
CA VAL A 40 1.47 4.78 -2.91
C VAL A 40 1.84 6.23 -3.21
N VAL A 41 3.02 6.63 -2.74
CA VAL A 41 3.52 7.99 -2.83
C VAL A 41 4.80 7.97 -3.65
N GLY A 42 4.92 8.93 -4.57
CA GLY A 42 6.09 9.04 -5.44
C GLY A 42 6.52 10.48 -5.66
N CYS A 43 7.66 10.64 -6.30
CA CYS A 43 8.26 11.92 -6.59
C CYS A 43 8.56 12.07 -8.09
N ILE A 44 8.59 13.30 -8.59
CA ILE A 44 9.19 13.64 -9.88
C ILE A 44 10.44 14.48 -9.59
N PRO A 45 11.61 13.84 -9.37
CA PRO A 45 12.83 14.59 -9.09
C PRO A 45 13.31 15.28 -10.36
N LYS A 46 13.49 16.60 -10.28
CA LYS A 46 13.92 17.44 -11.40
C LYS A 46 15.32 17.99 -11.14
N TRP A 47 16.17 17.92 -12.16
CA TRP A 47 17.47 18.60 -12.19
C TRP A 47 17.61 19.34 -13.52
N GLU A 48 17.72 20.67 -13.48
CA GLU A 48 17.67 21.54 -14.67
C GLU A 48 16.47 21.20 -15.57
N ASN A 49 16.71 20.75 -16.81
CA ASN A 49 15.70 20.36 -17.78
C ASN A 49 15.51 18.83 -17.87
N LYS A 50 15.95 18.07 -16.84
CA LYS A 50 15.90 16.61 -16.78
C LYS A 50 15.04 16.11 -15.62
N ILE A 51 14.50 14.91 -15.77
CA ILE A 51 13.77 14.18 -14.73
C ILE A 51 14.50 12.87 -14.45
N LEU A 52 14.61 12.51 -13.16
CA LEU A 52 15.17 11.24 -12.74
C LEU A 52 14.13 10.12 -12.86
N LEU A 53 14.53 9.00 -13.46
CA LEU A 53 13.72 7.80 -13.58
C LEU A 53 14.49 6.58 -13.06
N CYS A 54 13.79 5.63 -12.45
CA CYS A 54 14.30 4.35 -12.00
C CYS A 54 14.01 3.28 -13.06
N ARG A 55 14.95 2.34 -13.29
CA ARG A 55 14.67 1.14 -14.09
C ARG A 55 14.35 -0.02 -13.17
N ARG A 56 13.11 -0.53 -13.23
CA ARG A 56 12.61 -1.58 -12.32
C ARG A 56 13.45 -2.85 -12.43
N ASP A 57 13.89 -3.40 -11.30
CA ASP A 57 14.62 -4.69 -11.26
C ASP A 57 13.76 -5.87 -10.76
N ILE A 58 12.51 -5.62 -10.38
CA ILE A 58 11.55 -6.62 -9.93
C ILE A 58 10.29 -6.64 -10.81
N GLU A 59 9.71 -7.82 -10.99
CA GLU A 59 8.38 -7.96 -11.59
C GLU A 59 7.29 -7.39 -10.67
N PRO A 60 6.16 -6.91 -11.22
CA PRO A 60 5.82 -6.86 -12.63
C PRO A 60 6.61 -5.80 -13.42
N ARG A 61 6.76 -6.00 -14.74
CA ARG A 61 7.35 -5.04 -15.70
C ARG A 61 8.83 -4.72 -15.42
N LYS A 62 9.64 -5.74 -15.14
CA LYS A 62 11.09 -5.57 -15.00
C LYS A 62 11.69 -4.93 -16.26
N GLY A 63 12.72 -4.10 -16.08
CA GLY A 63 13.43 -3.40 -17.16
C GLY A 63 12.71 -2.15 -17.70
N LYS A 64 11.49 -1.84 -17.26
CA LYS A 64 10.78 -0.61 -17.63
C LYS A 64 11.17 0.55 -16.71
N TRP A 65 11.05 1.76 -17.24
CA TRP A 65 11.29 3.00 -16.49
C TRP A 65 10.06 3.39 -15.65
N THR A 66 10.29 3.92 -14.46
CA THR A 66 9.28 4.43 -13.53
C THR A 66 9.81 5.66 -12.79
N LEU A 67 8.92 6.41 -12.17
CA LEU A 67 9.27 7.37 -11.13
C LEU A 67 9.57 6.63 -9.81
N PRO A 68 10.41 7.20 -8.93
CA PRO A 68 10.59 6.66 -7.60
C PRO A 68 9.31 6.75 -6.78
N ALA A 69 8.87 5.63 -6.22
CA ALA A 69 7.62 5.56 -5.45
C ALA A 69 7.50 4.28 -4.63
N GLY A 70 6.83 4.37 -3.49
CA GLY A 70 6.49 3.21 -2.67
C GLY A 70 5.33 3.49 -1.72
N TYR A 71 5.11 2.60 -0.76
CA TYR A 71 3.98 2.72 0.15
C TYR A 71 4.22 3.84 1.17
N LEU A 72 3.15 4.58 1.48
CA LEU A 72 3.17 5.48 2.63
C LEU A 72 3.22 4.65 3.93
N GLU A 73 4.25 4.87 4.74
CA GLU A 73 4.39 4.19 6.02
C GLU A 73 3.66 4.93 7.15
N ASN A 74 3.24 4.19 8.17
CA ASN A 74 2.58 4.77 9.34
C ASN A 74 3.51 5.75 10.05
N GLY A 75 3.00 6.95 10.33
CA GLY A 75 3.76 8.01 11.01
C GLY A 75 4.51 8.96 10.08
N GLU A 76 4.47 8.74 8.76
CA GLU A 76 5.07 9.63 7.77
C GLU A 76 4.08 10.68 7.25
N THR A 77 4.57 11.86 6.91
CA THR A 77 3.83 12.74 5.98
C THR A 77 4.03 12.25 4.54
N VAL A 78 3.13 12.64 3.63
CA VAL A 78 3.28 12.35 2.19
C VAL A 78 4.63 12.86 1.66
N LYS A 79 5.10 14.02 2.15
CA LYS A 79 6.38 14.58 1.75
C LYS A 79 7.55 13.72 2.21
N ASP A 80 7.53 13.28 3.47
CA ASP A 80 8.62 12.47 4.04
C ASP A 80 8.72 11.11 3.34
N SER A 81 7.57 10.47 3.08
CA SER A 81 7.51 9.22 2.31
C SER A 81 8.05 9.40 0.88
N ALA A 82 7.64 10.47 0.17
CA ALA A 82 8.17 10.75 -1.17
C ALA A 82 9.69 10.94 -1.17
N MET A 83 10.24 11.60 -0.14
CA MET A 83 11.68 11.80 0.02
C MET A 83 12.40 10.48 0.33
N ARG A 84 11.89 9.68 1.27
CA ARG A 84 12.44 8.37 1.64
C ARG A 84 12.51 7.43 0.43
N GLU A 85 11.39 7.24 -0.26
CA GLU A 85 11.29 6.36 -1.43
C GLU A 85 12.23 6.81 -2.56
N THR A 86 12.34 8.13 -2.79
CA THR A 86 13.31 8.65 -3.77
C THR A 86 14.74 8.30 -3.39
N PHE A 87 15.10 8.45 -2.12
CA PHE A 87 16.45 8.13 -1.65
C PHE A 87 16.73 6.62 -1.77
N GLU A 88 15.82 5.77 -1.28
CA GLU A 88 15.97 4.31 -1.30
C GLU A 88 16.14 3.73 -2.71
N GLU A 89 15.40 4.23 -3.71
CA GLU A 89 15.42 3.67 -5.06
C GLU A 89 16.49 4.26 -5.99
N THR A 90 17.01 5.45 -5.68
CA THR A 90 17.92 6.18 -6.60
C THR A 90 19.31 6.43 -6.05
N GLY A 91 19.53 6.29 -4.75
CA GLY A 91 20.82 6.53 -4.15
C GLY A 91 20.84 6.23 -2.66
N ARG A 92 21.25 5.01 -2.32
CA ARG A 92 22.13 4.82 -1.16
C ARG A 92 23.53 5.30 -1.50
#